data_AF-A0A1M6D306-F1
#
_entry.id   AF-A0A1M6D306-F1
#
_cell.length_a   1.000
_cell.length_b   1.000
_cell.length_c   1.000
_cell.angle_alpha   90.00
_cell.angle_beta   90.00
_cell.angle_gamma   90.00
#
_symmetry.space_group_name_H-M   'P 1'
#
loop_
_entity.id
_entity.type
_entity.pdbx_description
1 polymer ?
#
loop_
_entity_poly.entity_id
_entity_poly.type
_entity_poly.pdbx_seq_one_letter_code
_entity_poly.pdbx_strand_id
1 'polypeptide(L)'
;MSFKTLLAYQKGFSLAMEIFEISKTFPKEETYSLTDPIRRSSRSVCANIAEAYRKRRYERHFVSKLTDSDAENSETQVWLEFAKASAYISIETEEDFKTKSEEIGKRINYND
;
A
#
# COMPACT_ATOMS: atom_id res chain seq x y z
N MET A 1 13.90 19.23 2.03
CA MET A 1 13.78 17.75 2.01
C MET A 1 12.36 17.39 1.56
N SER A 2 12.22 16.32 0.77
CA SER A 2 10.96 15.93 0.12
C SER A 2 10.54 14.56 0.63
N PHE A 3 9.24 14.32 0.86
CA PHE A 3 8.74 12.99 1.23
C PHE A 3 9.10 11.91 0.19
N LYS A 4 9.34 12.31 -1.07
CA LYS A 4 9.77 11.42 -2.15
C LYS A 4 11.14 10.76 -1.92
N THR A 5 11.94 11.26 -0.97
CA THR A 5 13.21 10.65 -0.60
C THR A 5 13.07 9.59 0.50
N LEU A 6 11.87 9.43 1.08
CA LEU A 6 11.62 8.38 2.08
C LEU A 6 11.56 7.02 1.40
N LEU A 7 12.31 6.05 1.92
CA LEU A 7 12.30 4.68 1.40
C LEU A 7 10.92 4.04 1.48
N ALA A 8 10.16 4.31 2.55
CA ALA A 8 8.77 3.87 2.68
C ALA A 8 7.91 4.36 1.50
N TYR A 9 8.06 5.63 1.09
CA TYR A 9 7.34 6.18 -0.05
C TYR A 9 7.78 5.54 -1.37
N GLN A 10 9.08 5.41 -1.61
CA GLN A 10 9.60 4.86 -2.87
C GLN A 10 9.14 3.41 -3.09
N LYS A 11 9.20 2.59 -2.04
CA LYS A 11 8.74 1.20 -2.07
C LYS A 11 7.23 1.09 -2.16
N GLY A 12 6.50 1.89 -1.37
CA GLY A 12 5.05 1.97 -1.46
C GLY A 12 4.56 2.34 -2.85
N PHE A 13 5.22 3.30 -3.50
CA PHE A 13 4.88 3.72 -4.84
C PHE A 13 5.16 2.62 -5.88
N SER A 14 6.30 1.93 -5.78
CA SER A 14 6.61 0.78 -6.63
C SER A 14 5.52 -0.29 -6.51
N LEU A 15 5.23 -0.72 -5.28
CA LEU A 15 4.22 -1.75 -5.03
C LEU A 15 2.84 -1.34 -5.54
N ALA A 16 2.42 -0.09 -5.32
CA ALA A 16 1.13 0.41 -5.83
C ALA A 16 1.05 0.38 -7.37
N MET A 17 2.17 0.60 -8.07
CA MET A 17 2.23 0.52 -9.53
C MET A 17 2.23 -0.93 -10.03
N GLU A 18 2.91 -1.84 -9.33
CA GLU A 18 2.89 -3.28 -9.63
C GLU A 18 1.47 -3.86 -9.45
N ILE A 19 0.80 -3.50 -8.34
CA ILE A 19 -0.62 -3.81 -8.09
C ILE A 19 -1.52 -3.23 -9.18
N PHE A 20 -1.29 -1.98 -9.58
CA PHE A 20 -2.05 -1.35 -10.65
C PHE A 20 -1.92 -2.11 -11.97
N GLU A 21 -0.70 -2.53 -12.33
CA GLU A 21 -0.50 -3.26 -13.58
C GLU A 21 -1.12 -4.65 -13.56
N ILE A 22 -0.89 -5.45 -12.51
CA ILE A 22 -1.47 -6.78 -12.48
C ILE A 22 -3.00 -6.73 -12.45
N SER A 23 -3.59 -5.77 -11.74
CA SER A 23 -5.05 -5.64 -11.67
C SER A 23 -5.71 -5.25 -13.00
N LYS A 24 -4.94 -4.92 -14.06
CA LYS A 24 -5.52 -4.77 -15.41
C LYS A 24 -5.93 -6.11 -16.02
N THR A 25 -5.42 -7.23 -15.50
CA THR A 25 -5.81 -8.57 -15.97
C THR A 25 -7.07 -9.09 -15.29
N PHE A 26 -7.57 -8.41 -14.26
CA PHE A 26 -8.74 -8.85 -13.50
C PHE A 26 -10.01 -8.74 -14.35
N PRO A 27 -11.03 -9.58 -14.11
CA PRO A 27 -12.31 -9.50 -14.80
C PRO A 27 -12.96 -8.12 -14.64
N LYS A 28 -13.71 -7.66 -15.64
CA LYS A 28 -14.36 -6.34 -15.58
C LYS A 28 -15.44 -6.28 -14.50
N GLU A 29 -16.06 -7.40 -14.19
CA GLU A 29 -17.05 -7.57 -13.14
C GLU A 29 -16.46 -7.24 -11.76
N GLU A 30 -15.14 -7.39 -11.60
CA GLU A 30 -14.41 -7.14 -10.36
C GLU A 30 -13.95 -5.68 -10.19
N THR A 31 -14.35 -4.79 -11.10
CA THR A 31 -13.93 -3.38 -11.08
C THR A 31 -14.19 -2.76 -9.70
N TYR A 32 -15.41 -2.90 -9.19
CA TYR A 32 -15.84 -2.23 -7.95
C TYR A 32 -15.69 -3.09 -6.69
N SER A 33 -15.62 -4.42 -6.84
CA SER A 33 -15.53 -5.37 -5.73
C SER A 33 -14.10 -5.66 -5.30
N LEU A 34 -13.12 -5.57 -6.21
CA LEU A 34 -11.74 -5.96 -5.91
C LEU A 34 -10.70 -5.02 -6.53
N THR A 35 -10.83 -4.71 -7.83
CA THR A 35 -9.85 -3.89 -8.57
C THR A 35 -9.73 -2.48 -8.00
N ASP A 36 -10.85 -1.81 -7.73
CA ASP A 36 -10.85 -0.47 -7.17
C ASP A 36 -10.35 -0.45 -5.72
N PRO A 37 -10.85 -1.29 -4.80
CA PRO A 37 -10.32 -1.35 -3.44
C PRO A 37 -8.81 -1.56 -3.35
N ILE A 38 -8.25 -2.56 -4.04
CA ILE A 38 -6.81 -2.85 -3.96
C ILE A 38 -5.94 -1.71 -4.50
N ARG A 39 -6.42 -1.02 -5.55
CA ARG A 39 -5.75 0.15 -6.11
C ARG A 39 -5.86 1.36 -5.19
N ARG A 40 -7.00 1.55 -4.53
CA ARG A 40 -7.19 2.65 -3.58
C ARG A 40 -6.31 2.47 -2.37
N SER A 41 -6.38 1.32 -1.69
CA SER A 41 -5.63 1.08 -0.47
C SER A 41 -4.12 1.20 -0.69
N SER A 42 -3.60 0.58 -1.76
CA SER A 42 -2.16 0.62 -2.08
C SER A 42 -1.65 2.03 -2.38
N ARG A 43 -2.46 2.88 -3.02
CA ARG A 43 -2.13 4.30 -3.27
C ARG A 43 -2.29 5.15 -2.02
N SER A 44 -3.25 4.84 -1.15
CA SER A 44 -3.47 5.54 0.12
C SER A 44 -2.28 5.45 1.05
N VAL A 45 -1.53 4.34 1.04
CA VAL A 45 -0.24 4.23 1.76
C VAL A 45 0.68 5.40 1.40
N CYS A 46 0.89 5.67 0.12
CA CYS A 46 1.76 6.76 -0.34
C CYS A 46 1.20 8.14 0.02
N ALA A 47 -0.12 8.32 -0.11
CA ALA A 47 -0.80 9.56 0.23
C ALA A 47 -0.65 9.89 1.74
N ASN A 48 -0.87 8.89 2.59
CA ASN A 48 -0.74 9.02 4.04
C ASN A 48 0.71 9.28 4.48
N ILE A 49 1.71 8.64 3.85
CA ILE A 49 3.15 8.97 4.09
C ILE A 49 3.44 10.44 3.74
N ALA A 50 2.94 10.92 2.59
CA ALA A 50 3.15 12.31 2.19
C ALA A 50 2.48 13.29 3.16
N GLU A 51 1.26 12.99 3.62
CA GLU A 51 0.57 13.78 4.63
C GLU A 51 1.29 13.78 5.97
N ALA A 52 1.70 12.60 6.46
CA ALA A 52 2.48 12.46 7.69
C ALA A 52 3.73 13.33 7.61
N TYR A 53 4.52 13.21 6.53
CA TYR A 53 5.71 14.03 6.32
C TYR A 53 5.43 15.54 6.42
N ARG A 54 4.30 16.01 5.88
CA ARG A 54 3.90 17.43 5.98
C ARG A 54 3.46 17.83 7.37
N LYS A 55 2.85 16.91 8.13
CA LYS A 55 2.37 17.11 9.51
C LYS A 55 3.41 16.80 10.59
N ARG A 56 4.64 16.38 10.24
CA ARG A 56 5.74 15.98 11.17
C ARG A 56 6.10 16.97 12.29
N ARG A 57 5.73 18.25 12.17
CA ARG A 57 5.92 19.24 13.24
C ARG A 57 4.91 19.09 14.40
N TYR A 58 3.82 18.38 14.16
CA TYR A 58 2.75 18.14 15.11
C TYR A 58 2.65 16.64 15.36
N GLU A 59 3.34 16.17 16.39
CA GLU A 59 3.53 14.73 16.68
C GLU A 59 2.24 13.92 16.63
N ARG A 60 1.16 14.38 17.28
CA ARG A 60 -0.14 13.68 17.26
C ARG A 60 -0.70 13.49 15.85
N HIS A 61 -0.59 14.51 15.00
CA HIS A 61 -1.06 14.43 13.60
C HIS A 61 -0.11 13.61 12.73
N PHE A 62 1.19 13.64 13.03
CA PHE A 62 2.20 12.83 12.36
C PHE A 62 1.95 11.34 12.60
N VAL A 63 1.87 10.95 13.88
CA VAL A 63 1.62 9.57 14.29
C VAL A 63 0.29 9.08 13.76
N SER A 64 -0.78 9.87 13.90
CA SER A 64 -2.10 9.52 13.35
C SER A 64 -2.07 9.25 11.84
N LYS A 65 -1.28 10.00 11.07
CA LYS A 65 -1.18 9.74 9.63
C LYS A 65 -0.28 8.56 9.28
N LEU A 66 0.73 8.24 10.10
CA LEU A 66 1.48 7.00 9.95
C LEU A 66 0.62 5.79 10.27
N THR A 67 -0.23 5.84 11.30
CA THR A 67 -1.17 4.75 11.61
C THR A 67 -2.20 4.56 10.50
N ASP A 68 -2.71 5.65 9.90
CA ASP A 68 -3.56 5.55 8.71
C ASP A 68 -2.81 4.87 7.54
N SER A 69 -1.53 5.20 7.36
CA SER A 69 -0.71 4.57 6.32
C SER A 69 -0.51 3.08 6.55
N ASP A 70 -0.31 2.65 7.80
CA ASP A 70 -0.13 1.24 8.15
C ASP A 70 -1.45 0.46 8.00
N ALA A 71 -2.58 1.06 8.38
CA ALA A 71 -3.90 0.47 8.18
C ALA A 71 -4.21 0.22 6.69
N GLU A 72 -3.92 1.18 5.82
CA GLU A 72 -4.09 1.04 4.36
C GLU A 72 -3.13 -0.01 3.76
N ASN A 73 -1.96 -0.17 4.37
CA ASN A 73 -1.00 -1.20 3.98
C ASN A 73 -1.54 -2.60 4.35
N SER A 74 -2.13 -2.77 5.54
CA SER A 74 -2.82 -4.00 5.93
C SER A 74 -4.06 -4.27 5.06
N GLU A 75 -4.85 -3.25 4.74
CA GLU A 75 -5.99 -3.40 3.82
C GLU A 75 -5.52 -3.88 2.44
N THR A 76 -4.39 -3.37 1.96
CA THR A 76 -3.78 -3.84 0.70
C THR A 76 -3.45 -5.33 0.75
N GLN A 77 -2.91 -5.84 1.87
CA GLN A 77 -2.63 -7.27 2.05
C GLN A 77 -3.92 -8.10 2.02
N VAL A 78 -4.98 -7.64 2.68
CA VAL A 78 -6.29 -8.32 2.64
C VAL A 78 -6.79 -8.45 1.20
N TRP A 79 -6.69 -7.38 0.40
CA TRP A 79 -7.11 -7.44 -1.01
C TRP A 79 -6.20 -8.31 -1.88
N LEU A 80 -4.91 -8.45 -1.56
CA LEU A 80 -4.03 -9.41 -2.21
C LEU A 80 -4.45 -10.85 -1.93
N GLU A 81 -4.84 -11.16 -0.69
CA GLU A 81 -5.36 -12.47 -0.31
C GLU A 81 -6.66 -12.81 -1.06
N PHE A 82 -7.57 -11.83 -1.22
CA PHE A 82 -8.76 -12.00 -2.04
C PHE A 82 -8.42 -12.22 -3.53
N ALA A 83 -7.51 -11.42 -4.10
CA ALA A 83 -7.08 -11.59 -5.49
C ALA A 83 -6.52 -12.99 -5.76
N LYS A 84 -5.74 -13.53 -4.80
CA LYS A 84 -5.19 -14.88 -4.87
C LYS A 84 -6.27 -15.95 -4.68
N ALA A 85 -7.19 -15.77 -3.72
CA ALA A 85 -8.30 -16.70 -3.50
C ALA A 85 -9.24 -16.79 -4.70
N SER A 86 -9.44 -15.69 -5.43
CA SER A 86 -10.18 -15.63 -6.69
C SER A 86 -9.37 -16.10 -7.91
N ALA A 87 -8.14 -16.58 -7.71
CA ALA A 87 -7.22 -17.03 -8.75
C ALA A 87 -6.87 -15.96 -9.82
N TYR A 88 -6.92 -14.68 -9.45
CA TYR A 88 -6.54 -13.57 -10.33
C TYR A 88 -5.05 -13.25 -10.29
N ILE A 89 -4.37 -13.67 -9.22
CA ILE A 89 -2.92 -13.65 -9.09
C ILE A 89 -2.42 -15.01 -8.62
N SER A 90 -1.16 -15.33 -8.92
CA SER A 90 -0.52 -16.56 -8.46
C SER A 90 -0.11 -16.46 -6.99
N ILE A 91 0.17 -17.59 -6.35
CA ILE A 91 0.68 -17.63 -4.98
C ILE A 91 2.04 -16.91 -4.88
N GLU A 92 2.91 -17.10 -5.85
CA GLU A 92 4.24 -16.45 -5.89
C GLU A 92 4.10 -14.93 -6.00
N THR A 93 3.10 -14.46 -6.74
CA THR A 93 2.83 -13.02 -6.87
C THR A 93 2.30 -12.43 -5.58
N GLU A 94 1.38 -13.13 -4.92
CA GLU A 94 0.84 -12.72 -3.62
C GLU A 94 1.94 -12.66 -2.56
N GLU A 95 2.79 -13.69 -2.46
CA GLU A 95 3.91 -13.75 -1.51
C GLU A 95 4.94 -12.63 -1.75
N ASP A 96 5.29 -12.33 -3.00
CA ASP A 96 6.19 -11.22 -3.34
C ASP A 96 5.58 -9.87 -2.94
N PHE A 97 4.31 -9.62 -3.29
CA PHE A 97 3.64 -8.35 -2.98
C PHE A 97 3.41 -8.17 -1.48
N LYS A 98 3.09 -9.26 -0.76
CA LYS A 98 2.97 -9.27 0.70
C LYS A 98 4.32 -8.98 1.35
N THR A 99 5.41 -9.61 0.89
CA THR A 99 6.77 -9.33 1.39
C THR A 99 7.15 -7.87 1.22
N LYS A 100 6.85 -7.28 0.05
CA LYS A 100 7.05 -5.84 -0.20
C LYS A 100 6.21 -4.97 0.74
N SER A 101 4.94 -5.33 0.94
CA SER A 101 4.03 -4.64 1.87
C SER A 101 4.52 -4.70 3.31
N GLU A 102 5.01 -5.84 3.79
CA GLU A 102 5.58 -5.98 5.13
C GLU A 102 6.85 -5.13 5.30
N GLU A 103 7.70 -5.04 4.27
CA GLU A 103 8.86 -4.17 4.30
C GLU A 103 8.46 -2.69 4.39
N ILE A 104 7.40 -2.29 3.68
CA ILE A 104 6.84 -0.94 3.75
C ILE A 104 6.31 -0.66 5.17
N GLY A 105 5.53 -1.57 5.75
CA GLY A 105 4.99 -1.45 7.11
C GLY A 105 6.09 -1.32 8.17
N LYS A 106 7.14 -2.13 8.07
CA LYS A 106 8.33 -1.99 8.94
C LYS A 106 8.91 -0.58 8.86
N ARG A 107 9.01 0.01 7.66
CA ARG A 107 9.55 1.36 7.46
C ARG A 107 8.60 2.49 7.86
N ILE A 108 7.28 2.26 7.86
CA ILE A 108 6.29 3.21 8.38
C ILE A 108 6.40 3.30 9.90
N ASN A 109 6.58 2.16 10.56
CA ASN A 109 6.61 2.04 12.01
C ASN A 109 8.01 2.30 12.60
N TYR A 110 9.08 2.18 11.81
CA TYR A 110 10.43 2.56 12.21
C TYR A 110 10.68 4.05 11.92
N ASN A 111 10.53 4.88 12.95
CA ASN A 111 11.04 6.25 12.94
C ASN A 111 12.55 6.21 13.28
N ASP A 112 13.41 6.18 12.25
CA ASP A 112 14.81 6.63 12.38
C ASP A 112 14.91 8.14 12.12
#